data_AF-A0AAV6YI32-F1
#
_entry.id   AF-A0AAV6YI32-F1
#
_cell.length_a   1.000
_cell.length_b   1.000
_cell.length_c   1.000
_cell.angle_alpha   90.00
_cell.angle_beta   90.00
_cell.angle_gamma   90.00
#
_symmetry.space_group_name_H-M   'P 1'
#
loop_
_entity.id
_entity.type
_entity.pdbx_description
1 polymer ?
#
loop_
_entity_poly.entity_id
_entity_poly.type
_entity_poly.pdbx_seq_one_letter_code
_entity_poly.pdbx_strand_id
1 'polypeptide(L)'
;VPWGSWFDHVLGWWNAREKHNILYVFYEDMKEDPKREIRKVMRFLGKALPEDVVEKVYQHTSFNAMKENPMANYSSIPSNVIDQSVSPFMRKGEVSDWINHFSEAQNKMFDAEYQKRMAGSTLKFRCKI
;
A
#
# COMPACT_ATOMS: atom_id res chain seq x y z
N VAL A 1 5.23 17.19 1.47
CA VAL A 1 5.66 15.79 1.72
C VAL A 1 7.15 15.70 1.36
N PRO A 2 8.01 15.16 2.22
CA PRO A 2 9.47 15.36 2.11
C PRO A 2 10.15 14.62 0.94
N TRP A 3 9.46 13.72 0.24
CA TRP A 3 10.08 12.80 -0.75
C TRP A 3 9.76 13.12 -2.22
N GLY A 4 9.17 14.29 -2.50
CA GLY A 4 8.88 14.73 -3.87
C GLY A 4 7.51 14.28 -4.43
N SER A 5 7.43 14.20 -5.76
CA SER A 5 6.21 13.88 -6.51
C SER A 5 5.84 12.40 -6.42
N TRP A 6 4.59 12.10 -6.03
CA TRP A 6 4.07 10.74 -6.05
C TRP A 6 4.08 10.12 -7.45
N PHE A 7 3.72 10.91 -8.48
CA PHE A 7 3.68 10.46 -9.87
C PHE A 7 5.06 10.01 -10.35
N ASP A 8 6.08 10.83 -10.12
CA ASP A 8 7.45 10.54 -10.55
C ASP A 8 7.98 9.30 -9.83
N HIS A 9 7.64 9.15 -8.55
CA HIS A 9 8.04 7.98 -7.76
C HIS A 9 7.43 6.68 -8.31
N VAL A 10 6.11 6.61 -8.49
CA VAL A 10 5.45 5.37 -8.94
C VAL A 10 5.79 5.03 -10.39
N LEU A 11 5.87 6.02 -11.28
CA LEU A 11 6.25 5.82 -12.69
C LEU A 11 7.72 5.43 -12.81
N GLY A 12 8.60 6.05 -12.02
CA GLY A 12 10.02 5.70 -11.99
C GLY A 12 10.24 4.23 -11.62
N TRP A 13 9.62 3.78 -10.52
CA TRP A 13 9.69 2.37 -10.11
C TRP A 13 9.03 1.42 -11.09
N TRP A 14 7.90 1.83 -11.68
CA TRP A 14 7.24 1.04 -12.71
C TRP A 14 8.18 0.80 -13.88
N ASN A 15 8.77 1.85 -14.46
CA ASN A 15 9.68 1.69 -15.59
C ASN A 15 10.97 0.94 -15.22
N ALA A 16 11.50 1.14 -14.01
CA ALA A 16 12.68 0.44 -13.52
C ALA A 16 12.47 -1.08 -13.41
N ARG A 17 11.24 -1.54 -13.17
CA ARG A 17 10.91 -2.97 -13.02
C ARG A 17 11.24 -3.81 -14.27
N GLU A 18 11.33 -3.19 -15.44
CA GLU A 18 11.66 -3.87 -16.69
C GLU A 18 13.16 -4.13 -16.85
N LYS A 19 14.00 -3.40 -16.10
CA LYS A 19 15.47 -3.47 -16.18
C LYS A 19 16.11 -4.10 -14.95
N HIS A 20 15.40 -4.14 -13.84
CA HIS A 20 15.91 -4.61 -12.56
C HIS A 20 15.00 -5.67 -11.96
N ASN A 21 15.55 -6.50 -11.07
CA ASN A 21 14.79 -7.51 -10.36
C ASN A 21 13.93 -6.86 -9.27
N ILE A 22 12.77 -6.31 -9.66
CA ILE A 22 11.83 -5.58 -8.79
C ILE A 22 10.47 -6.26 -8.84
N LEU A 23 9.95 -6.63 -7.67
CA LEU A 23 8.56 -7.04 -7.53
C LEU A 23 7.67 -5.81 -7.27
N TYR A 24 6.89 -5.41 -8.27
CA TYR A 24 5.90 -4.36 -8.10
C TYR A 24 4.60 -4.94 -7.51
N VAL A 25 4.13 -4.38 -6.40
CA VAL A 25 2.90 -4.80 -5.70
C VAL A 25 1.96 -3.62 -5.51
N PHE A 26 0.66 -3.91 -5.51
CA PHE A 26 -0.38 -2.93 -5.25
C PHE A 26 -0.98 -3.19 -3.88
N TYR A 27 -1.23 -2.11 -3.12
CA TYR A 27 -1.90 -2.22 -1.84
C TYR A 27 -3.30 -2.81 -2.01
N GLU A 28 -3.96 -2.49 -3.13
CA GLU A 28 -5.29 -2.95 -3.44
C GLU A 28 -5.34 -4.46 -3.67
N ASP A 29 -4.33 -5.02 -4.33
CA ASP A 29 -4.21 -6.46 -4.53
C ASP A 29 -4.01 -7.19 -3.19
N MET A 30 -3.22 -6.61 -2.29
CA MET A 30 -3.01 -7.16 -0.94
C MET A 30 -4.28 -7.11 -0.09
N LYS A 31 -5.19 -6.19 -0.37
CA LYS A 31 -6.48 -6.08 0.32
C LYS A 31 -7.54 -7.01 -0.27
N GLU A 32 -7.53 -7.20 -1.58
CA GLU A 32 -8.46 -8.07 -2.31
C GLU A 32 -8.14 -9.55 -2.09
N ASP A 33 -6.88 -9.96 -2.26
CA ASP A 33 -6.43 -11.32 -2.03
C ASP A 33 -5.03 -11.35 -1.38
N PRO A 34 -4.97 -11.16 -0.05
CA PRO A 34 -3.71 -11.15 0.69
C PRO A 34 -2.88 -12.42 0.48
N LYS A 35 -3.53 -13.60 0.39
CA LYS A 35 -2.83 -14.89 0.26
C LYS A 35 -2.22 -15.05 -1.12
N ARG A 36 -2.88 -14.57 -2.18
CA ARG A 36 -2.29 -14.50 -3.52
C ARG A 36 -1.03 -13.64 -3.52
N GLU A 37 -1.08 -12.46 -2.91
CA GLU A 37 0.08 -11.57 -2.86
C GLU A 37 1.22 -12.13 -1.99
N ILE A 38 0.91 -12.79 -0.87
CA ILE A 38 1.91 -13.53 -0.07
C ILE A 38 2.62 -14.57 -0.95
N ARG A 39 1.88 -15.41 -1.68
CA ARG A 39 2.49 -16.42 -2.56
C ARG A 39 3.31 -15.78 -3.67
N LYS A 40 2.88 -14.64 -4.22
CA LYS A 40 3.63 -13.87 -5.23
C LYS A 40 4.97 -13.36 -4.68
N VAL A 41 4.98 -12.79 -3.47
CA VAL A 41 6.22 -12.38 -2.79
C VAL A 41 7.15 -13.56 -2.55
N MET A 42 6.62 -14.68 -2.07
CA MET A 42 7.45 -15.86 -1.80
C MET A 42 8.08 -16.44 -3.06
N ARG A 43 7.31 -16.53 -4.17
CA ARG A 43 7.85 -16.96 -5.47
C ARG A 43 8.96 -16.04 -5.96
N PHE A 44 8.79 -14.72 -5.80
CA PHE A 44 9.82 -13.75 -6.15
C PHE A 44 11.11 -13.93 -5.32
N LEU A 45 10.98 -14.31 -4.05
CA LEU A 45 12.10 -14.67 -3.18
C LEU A 45 12.68 -16.08 -3.45
N GLY A 46 12.25 -16.77 -4.51
CA GLY A 46 12.70 -18.12 -4.86
C GLY A 46 12.24 -19.21 -3.89
N LYS A 47 11.14 -18.98 -3.17
CA LYS A 47 10.60 -19.89 -2.15
C LYS A 47 9.17 -20.31 -2.47
N ALA A 48 8.84 -21.56 -2.17
CA ALA A 48 7.47 -22.04 -2.10
C ALA A 48 7.11 -22.27 -0.63
N LEU A 49 5.93 -21.81 -0.21
CA LEU A 49 5.42 -22.06 1.13
C LEU A 49 4.29 -23.09 1.07
N PRO A 50 4.26 -24.04 2.02
CA PRO A 50 3.07 -24.82 2.29
C PRO A 50 1.88 -23.92 2.65
N GLU A 51 0.67 -24.37 2.34
CA GLU A 51 -0.54 -23.56 2.51
C GLU A 51 -0.82 -23.19 3.97
N ASP A 52 -0.48 -24.06 4.93
CA ASP A 52 -0.61 -23.77 6.36
C ASP A 52 0.32 -22.63 6.81
N VAL A 53 1.48 -22.49 6.17
CA VAL A 53 2.40 -21.39 6.43
C VAL A 53 1.89 -20.09 5.80
N VAL A 54 1.32 -20.15 4.59
CA VAL A 54 0.65 -18.99 3.96
C VAL A 54 -0.48 -18.48 4.86
N GLU A 55 -1.28 -19.39 5.43
CA GLU A 55 -2.33 -19.03 6.38
C GLU A 55 -1.77 -18.31 7.61
N LYS A 56 -0.72 -18.87 8.24
CA LYS A 56 -0.08 -18.26 9.42
C LYS A 56 0.43 -16.86 9.10
N VAL A 57 1.12 -16.68 7.97
CA VAL A 57 1.61 -15.35 7.55
C VAL A 57 0.44 -14.39 7.40
N TYR A 58 -0.62 -14.78 6.69
CA TYR A 58 -1.80 -13.95 6.52
C TYR A 58 -2.42 -13.51 7.86
N GLN A 59 -2.58 -14.44 8.81
CA GLN A 59 -3.15 -14.11 10.13
C GLN A 59 -2.28 -13.11 10.88
N HIS A 60 -0.95 -13.31 10.90
CA HIS A 60 -0.01 -12.43 11.59
C HIS A 60 0.15 -11.05 10.92
N THR A 61 -0.01 -10.97 9.60
CA THR A 61 0.09 -9.71 8.84
C THR A 61 -1.29 -9.08 8.57
N SER A 62 -2.36 -9.60 9.17
CA SER A 62 -3.68 -8.98 9.07
C SER A 62 -3.68 -7.61 9.76
N PHE A 63 -4.52 -6.69 9.30
CA PHE A 63 -4.56 -5.33 9.86
C PHE A 63 -4.82 -5.34 11.37
N ASN A 64 -5.78 -6.15 11.83
CA ASN A 64 -6.10 -6.24 13.26
C ASN A 64 -4.92 -6.81 14.06
N ALA A 65 -4.26 -7.87 13.57
CA ALA A 65 -3.10 -8.43 14.25
C ALA A 65 -1.94 -7.43 14.33
N MET A 66 -1.67 -6.71 13.24
CA MET A 66 -0.60 -5.71 13.21
C MET A 66 -0.93 -4.46 14.05
N LYS A 67 -2.20 -4.07 14.12
CA LYS A 67 -2.67 -2.95 14.93
C LYS A 67 -2.46 -3.18 16.42
N GLU A 68 -2.65 -4.41 16.89
CA GLU A 68 -2.44 -4.77 18.30
C GLU A 68 -0.97 -5.12 18.61
N ASN A 69 -0.11 -5.30 17.60
CA ASN A 69 1.28 -5.71 17.80
C ASN A 69 2.22 -4.50 18.03
N PRO A 70 2.84 -4.35 19.22
CA PRO A 70 3.77 -3.25 19.52
C PRO A 70 4.99 -3.16 18.58
N MET A 71 5.40 -4.29 18.01
CA MET A 71 6.52 -4.34 17.05
C MET A 71 6.15 -3.81 15.66
N ALA A 72 4.85 -3.62 15.37
CA ALA A 72 4.36 -3.19 14.06
C ALA A 72 3.54 -1.90 14.11
N ASN A 73 2.89 -1.58 15.23
CA ASN A 73 1.98 -0.44 15.35
C ASN A 73 2.65 0.88 15.80
N TYR A 74 3.98 0.89 15.94
CA TYR A 74 4.77 2.06 16.35
C TYR A 74 4.45 2.59 17.76
N SER A 75 3.77 1.82 18.62
CA SER A 75 3.41 2.27 19.98
C SER A 75 4.62 2.52 20.89
N SER A 76 5.78 1.95 20.56
CA SER A 76 7.05 2.20 21.24
C SER A 76 7.75 3.49 20.81
N ILE A 77 7.28 4.17 19.75
CA ILE A 77 7.87 5.43 19.29
C ILE A 77 7.35 6.58 20.15
N PRO A 78 8.23 7.46 20.67
CA PRO A 78 7.83 8.60 21.48
C PRO A 78 6.81 9.52 20.80
N SER A 79 5.87 10.06 21.57
CA SER A 79 4.78 10.91 21.06
C SER A 79 5.25 12.21 20.42
N ASN A 80 6.42 12.72 20.80
CA ASN A 80 7.04 13.88 20.16
C ASN A 80 7.61 13.57 18.75
N VAL A 81 7.68 12.30 18.37
CA VAL A 81 8.05 11.85 17.01
C VAL A 81 6.80 11.41 16.23
N ILE A 82 5.95 10.59 16.84
CA ILE A 82 4.66 10.16 16.28
C ILE A 82 3.58 10.25 17.37
N ASP A 83 2.77 11.30 17.32
CA ASP A 83 1.66 11.47 18.26
C ASP A 83 0.45 10.61 17.85
N GLN A 84 0.41 9.40 18.40
CA GLN A 84 -0.68 8.46 18.14
C GLN A 84 -2.00 8.82 18.83
N SER A 85 -2.02 9.82 19.74
CA SER A 85 -3.26 10.30 20.36
C SER A 85 -4.10 11.15 19.40
N VAL A 86 -3.44 11.83 18.44
CA VAL A 86 -4.09 12.57 17.35
C VAL A 86 -4.56 11.63 16.26
N SER A 87 -3.68 10.73 15.81
CA SER A 87 -4.04 9.69 14.85
C SER A 87 -3.14 8.47 15.02
N PRO A 88 -3.69 7.26 15.25
CA PRO A 88 -2.88 6.06 15.39
C PRO A 88 -2.21 5.71 14.06
N PHE A 89 -1.00 5.14 14.13
CA PHE A 89 -0.25 4.75 12.93
C PHE A 89 -1.02 3.74 12.08
N MET A 90 -1.57 2.70 12.73
CA MET A 90 -2.50 1.74 12.13
C MET A 90 -3.94 2.28 12.17
N ARG A 91 -4.23 3.25 11.29
CA ARG A 91 -5.49 4.03 11.32
C ARG A 91 -6.75 3.25 10.93
N LYS A 92 -6.92 2.97 9.62
CA LYS A 92 -8.09 2.24 9.07
C LYS A 92 -7.73 0.98 8.29
N GLY A 93 -6.64 1.00 7.52
CA GLY A 93 -6.20 -0.17 6.75
C GLY A 93 -7.17 -0.58 5.64
N GLU A 94 -7.81 0.39 4.99
CA GLU A 94 -8.87 0.21 3.99
C GLU A 94 -8.54 0.94 2.69
N VAL A 95 -9.11 0.46 1.59
CA VAL A 95 -9.10 1.18 0.30
C VAL A 95 -10.35 2.02 0.19
N SER A 96 -10.25 3.13 -0.55
CA SER A 96 -11.35 4.07 -0.83
C SER A 96 -11.66 5.10 0.26
N ASP A 97 -10.88 5.20 1.33
CA ASP A 97 -11.14 6.19 2.38
C ASP A 97 -11.03 7.65 1.88
N TRP A 98 -10.41 7.88 0.71
CA TRP A 98 -10.40 9.19 0.03
C TRP A 98 -11.82 9.74 -0.22
N ILE A 99 -12.82 8.88 -0.42
CA ILE A 99 -14.22 9.28 -0.64
C ILE A 99 -14.78 10.07 0.55
N ASN A 100 -14.28 9.78 1.76
CA ASN A 100 -14.69 10.47 2.98
C ASN A 100 -13.98 11.82 3.19
N HIS A 101 -13.02 12.18 2.33
CA HIS A 101 -12.16 13.36 2.53
C HIS A 101 -12.22 14.34 1.36
N PHE A 102 -12.40 13.86 0.13
CA PHE A 102 -12.46 14.71 -1.05
C PHE A 102 -13.87 15.24 -1.26
N SER A 103 -14.01 16.56 -1.33
CA SER A 103 -15.18 17.16 -1.98
C SER A 103 -15.21 16.83 -3.47
N GLU A 104 -16.38 16.94 -4.09
CA GLU A 104 -16.52 16.69 -5.53
C GLU A 104 -15.60 17.57 -6.38
N ALA A 105 -15.47 18.85 -6.02
CA ALA A 105 -14.59 19.80 -6.71
C ALA A 105 -13.10 19.41 -6.59
N GLN A 106 -12.66 19.02 -5.40
CA GLN A 106 -11.29 18.54 -5.19
C GLN A 106 -11.03 17.24 -5.94
N ASN A 107 -12.00 16.32 -5.97
CA ASN A 107 -11.86 15.07 -6.70
C ASN A 107 -11.72 15.32 -8.21
N LYS A 108 -12.58 16.17 -8.79
CA LYS A 108 -12.49 16.57 -10.20
C LYS A 108 -11.13 17.19 -10.55
N MET A 109 -10.63 18.07 -9.69
CA MET A 109 -9.32 18.71 -9.87
C MET A 109 -8.17 17.68 -9.81
N PHE A 110 -8.21 16.78 -8.84
CA PHE A 110 -7.18 15.74 -8.69
C PHE A 110 -7.22 14.74 -9.85
N ASP A 111 -8.40 14.29 -10.26
CA ASP A 111 -8.58 13.38 -11.39
C ASP A 111 -8.01 13.97 -12.68
N ALA A 112 -8.24 15.26 -12.95
CA ALA A 112 -7.69 15.94 -14.13
C ALA A 112 -6.15 15.95 -14.13
N GLU A 113 -5.52 16.27 -12.99
CA GLU A 113 -4.06 16.25 -12.87
C GLU A 113 -3.51 14.81 -12.94
N TYR A 114 -4.20 13.85 -12.32
CA TYR A 114 -3.83 12.44 -12.37
C TYR A 114 -3.83 11.93 -13.82
N GLN A 115 -4.88 12.19 -14.59
CA GLN A 115 -4.95 11.79 -15.99
C GLN A 115 -3.81 12.40 -16.82
N LYS A 116 -3.51 13.69 -16.60
CA LYS A 116 -2.41 14.37 -17.28
C LYS A 116 -1.05 13.76 -16.94
N ARG A 117 -0.77 13.51 -15.66
CA ARG A 117 0.53 12.99 -15.18
C ARG A 117 0.75 11.53 -15.51
N MET A 118 -0.32 10.73 -15.52
CA MET A 118 -0.27 9.29 -15.78
C MET A 118 -0.47 8.95 -17.26
N ALA A 119 -0.72 9.95 -18.11
CA ALA A 119 -0.88 9.78 -19.54
C ALA A 119 0.32 9.07 -20.16
N GLY A 120 0.06 8.14 -21.08
CA GLY A 120 1.09 7.33 -21.75
C GLY A 120 1.66 6.18 -20.91
N SER A 121 1.34 6.09 -19.62
CA SER A 121 1.76 4.96 -18.78
C SER A 121 0.81 3.77 -18.87
N THR A 122 1.38 2.56 -18.82
CA THR A 122 0.65 1.30 -18.67
C THR A 122 0.29 0.99 -17.22
N LEU A 123 0.84 1.74 -16.25
CA LEU A 123 0.51 1.61 -14.83
C LEU A 123 -0.93 2.03 -14.57
N LYS A 124 -1.72 1.13 -13.97
CA LYS A 124 -3.12 1.38 -13.57
C LYS A 124 -3.29 1.11 -12.08
N PHE A 125 -3.80 2.09 -11.36
CA PHE A 125 -4.20 1.96 -9.96
C PHE A 125 -5.71 1.75 -9.87
N ARG A 126 -6.13 1.02 -8.83
CA ARG A 126 -7.54 0.90 -8.45
C ARG A 126 -7.78 1.83 -7.28
N CYS A 127 -8.81 2.67 -7.37
CA CYS A 127 -9.17 3.57 -6.26
C CYS A 127 -10.29 3.02 -5.39
N LYS A 128 -10.80 1.82 -5.75
CA LYS A 128 -11.87 1.07 -5.09
C LYS A 128 -11.63 -0.43 -5.27
N ILE A 129 -12.04 -1.23 -4.27
CA ILE A 129 -12.09 -2.69 -4.31
C ILE A 129 -13.52 -3.10 -4.00
#